data_AF-A0A936A1C5-F1
#
_entry.id   AF-A0A936A1C5-F1
#
_cell.length_a   1.000
_cell.length_b   1.000
_cell.length_c   1.000
_cell.angle_alpha   90.00
_cell.angle_beta   90.00
_cell.angle_gamma   90.00
#
_symmetry.space_group_name_H-M   'P 1'
#
loop_
_entity.id
_entity.type
_entity.pdbx_description
1 polymer ?
#
loop_
_entity_poly.entity_id
_entity_poly.type
_entity_poly.pdbx_seq_one_letter_code
_entity_poly.pdbx_strand_id
1 'polypeptide(L)'
;MKAVDPAWAVRSPGAPPSIRIWLRPWQAGLDSLKELATVMRAGDTDRIVTLSRSASGRPILHEPSGHVSISHTGTLLALAHADSAVGVDCEMRRRERPWLEWAERYFAPYEQGAVAEAEDP
;
A
#
# COMPACT_ATOMS: atom_id res chain seq x y z
N MET A 1 6.90 -10.47 25.13
CA MET A 1 6.32 -10.01 23.84
C MET A 1 6.85 -10.92 22.75
N LYS A 2 6.05 -11.82 22.19
CA LYS A 2 6.49 -12.69 21.08
C LYS A 2 6.40 -11.90 19.78
N ALA A 3 7.51 -11.84 19.04
CA ALA A 3 7.56 -11.27 17.71
C ALA A 3 6.57 -12.00 16.81
N VAL A 4 5.71 -11.24 16.12
CA VAL A 4 4.82 -11.77 15.10
C VAL A 4 5.67 -11.96 13.85
N ASP A 5 5.90 -13.21 13.46
CA ASP A 5 6.54 -13.58 12.21
C ASP A 5 5.62 -13.16 11.03
N PRO A 6 6.05 -12.30 10.08
CA PRO A 6 5.19 -11.85 8.99
C PRO A 6 5.15 -12.95 7.91
N ALA A 7 4.30 -13.95 8.12
CA ALA A 7 4.07 -15.10 7.24
C ALA A 7 3.38 -14.77 5.90
N TRP A 8 3.69 -13.64 5.28
CA TRP A 8 3.01 -13.19 4.05
C TRP A 8 3.95 -12.53 3.03
N ALA A 9 5.26 -12.51 3.29
CA ALA A 9 6.23 -12.15 2.26
C ALA A 9 6.28 -13.27 1.18
N VAL A 10 5.41 -13.17 0.18
CA VAL A 10 5.45 -14.04 -1.01
C VAL A 10 6.76 -13.75 -1.75
N ARG A 11 7.69 -14.70 -1.72
CA ARG A 11 8.91 -14.68 -2.53
C ARG A 11 8.81 -15.75 -3.60
N SER A 12 8.70 -15.36 -4.86
CA SER A 12 8.87 -16.27 -5.99
C SER A 12 10.37 -16.40 -6.31
N PRO A 13 10.95 -17.62 -6.39
CA PRO A 13 12.36 -17.80 -6.75
C PRO A 13 12.58 -17.47 -8.23
N GLY A 14 13.51 -16.56 -8.53
CA GLY A 14 13.91 -16.12 -9.89
C GLY A 14 13.39 -14.74 -10.35
N ALA A 15 12.84 -13.91 -9.45
CA ALA A 15 11.87 -12.87 -9.79
C ALA A 15 12.41 -11.50 -10.27
N PRO A 16 11.64 -10.74 -11.10
CA PRO A 16 11.82 -9.29 -11.37
C PRO A 16 11.75 -8.45 -10.06
N PRO A 17 11.95 -7.10 -10.07
CA PRO A 17 12.22 -6.33 -8.86
C PRO A 17 11.30 -6.72 -7.71
N SER A 18 11.90 -7.21 -6.62
CA SER A 18 11.16 -7.81 -5.52
C SER A 18 10.29 -6.74 -4.85
N ILE A 19 9.00 -6.73 -5.18
CA ILE A 19 8.04 -5.89 -4.48
C ILE A 19 7.87 -6.47 -3.08
N ARG A 20 8.20 -5.68 -2.07
CA ARG A 20 7.93 -5.99 -0.67
C ARG A 20 6.74 -5.18 -0.23
N ILE A 21 5.78 -5.84 0.40
CA ILE A 21 4.59 -5.20 0.96
C ILE A 21 4.67 -5.35 2.48
N TRP A 22 4.18 -4.37 3.25
CA TRP A 22 3.91 -4.43 4.71
C TRP A 22 2.45 -4.06 5.01
N LEU A 23 1.74 -4.93 5.73
CA LEU A 23 0.39 -4.74 6.25
C LEU A 23 0.51 -4.57 7.75
N ARG A 24 0.03 -3.43 8.26
CA ARG A 24 0.14 -3.09 9.68
C ARG A 24 -1.18 -2.52 10.19
N PRO A 25 -1.45 -2.64 11.50
CA PRO A 25 -2.52 -1.88 12.12
C PRO A 25 -2.30 -0.38 11.91
N TRP A 26 -3.36 0.32 11.54
CA TRP A 26 -3.43 1.75 11.40
C TRP A 26 -4.33 2.34 12.47
N GLN A 27 -3.93 3.48 13.02
CA GLN A 27 -4.73 4.29 13.92
C GLN A 27 -4.83 5.70 13.37
N ALA A 28 -6.03 6.28 13.43
CA ALA A 28 -6.25 7.65 12.98
C ALA A 28 -5.33 8.62 13.75
N GLY A 29 -4.67 9.52 13.03
CA GLY A 29 -3.73 10.50 13.59
C GLY A 29 -2.26 10.04 13.60
N LEU A 30 -1.95 8.80 13.21
CA LEU A 30 -0.58 8.41 12.93
C LEU A 30 -0.05 9.10 11.66
N ASP A 31 1.25 9.39 11.64
CA ASP A 31 1.92 9.97 10.48
C ASP A 31 2.45 8.84 9.58
N SER A 32 1.92 8.76 8.37
CA SER A 32 2.27 7.73 7.40
C SER A 32 3.75 7.70 7.03
N LEU A 33 4.46 8.85 7.09
CA LEU A 33 5.90 8.88 6.87
C LEU A 33 6.68 8.28 8.04
N LYS A 34 6.21 8.46 9.28
CA LYS A 34 6.84 7.85 10.46
C LYS A 34 6.69 6.34 10.44
N GLU A 35 5.51 5.85 10.05
CA GLU A 35 5.30 4.41 9.88
C GLU A 35 6.15 3.83 8.76
N LEU A 36 6.23 4.52 7.61
CA LEU A 36 7.11 4.12 6.52
C LEU A 36 8.58 4.07 6.97
N ALA A 37 9.07 5.11 7.64
CA ALA A 37 10.44 5.14 8.17
C ALA A 37 10.70 4.02 9.19
N THR A 38 9.71 3.69 10.02
CA THR A 38 9.82 2.59 10.98
C THR A 38 9.96 1.25 10.27
N VAL A 39 9.18 1.02 9.21
CA VAL A 39 9.27 -0.20 8.40
C VAL A 39 10.58 -0.27 7.63
N MET A 40 11.02 0.83 7.01
CA MET A 40 12.28 0.87 6.26
C MET A 40 13.51 0.65 7.15
N ARG A 41 13.41 0.97 8.45
CA ARG A 41 14.44 0.66 9.44
C ARG A 41 14.49 -0.81 9.83
N ALA A 42 13.40 -1.57 9.70
CA ALA A 42 13.35 -3.00 10.05
C ALA A 42 13.94 -3.35 11.44
N GLY A 43 13.89 -2.41 12.40
CA GLY A 43 14.47 -2.58 13.74
C GLY A 43 15.91 -2.08 13.91
N ASP A 44 16.56 -1.64 12.84
CA ASP A 44 17.86 -0.94 12.90
C ASP A 44 17.62 0.54 13.20
N THR A 45 17.85 0.94 14.45
CA THR A 45 17.65 2.32 14.91
C THR A 45 18.71 3.28 14.37
N ASP A 46 19.88 2.76 13.99
CA ASP A 46 21.00 3.56 13.49
C ASP A 46 20.90 3.79 11.98
N ARG A 47 20.04 3.03 11.29
CA ARG A 47 19.73 3.24 9.89
C ARG A 47 19.05 4.58 9.64
N ILE A 48 19.71 5.40 8.82
CA ILE A 48 19.15 6.64 8.29
C ILE A 48 18.11 6.30 7.21
N VAL A 49 16.95 6.93 7.32
CA VAL A 49 15.89 6.88 6.30
C VAL A 49 15.55 8.30 5.89
N THR A 50 15.81 8.62 4.62
CA THR A 50 15.59 9.96 4.08
C THR A 50 14.34 9.94 3.21
N LEU A 51 13.31 10.68 3.64
CA LEU A 51 12.00 10.74 3.02
C LEU A 51 11.60 12.19 2.71
N SER A 52 10.89 12.40 1.62
CA SER A 52 10.19 13.66 1.36
C SER A 52 8.80 13.41 0.78
N ARG A 53 8.06 14.48 0.46
CA ARG A 53 6.82 14.41 -0.32
C ARG A 53 7.02 15.08 -1.67
N SER A 54 6.42 14.52 -2.71
CA SER A 54 6.27 15.18 -3.99
C SER A 54 5.28 16.36 -3.89
N ALA A 55 5.16 17.15 -4.97
CA ALA A 55 4.13 18.19 -5.09
C ALA A 55 2.70 17.63 -4.98
N SER A 56 2.49 16.36 -5.35
CA SER A 56 1.22 15.64 -5.20
C SER A 56 1.04 14.99 -3.82
N GLY A 57 1.96 15.20 -2.88
CA GLY A 57 1.91 14.64 -1.53
C GLY A 57 2.41 13.20 -1.41
N ARG A 58 2.81 12.56 -2.51
CA ARG A 58 3.30 11.18 -2.54
C ARG A 58 4.65 11.07 -1.81
N PRO A 59 4.85 10.05 -0.95
CA PRO A 59 6.13 9.82 -0.32
C PRO A 59 7.22 9.49 -1.35
N ILE A 60 8.39 10.11 -1.21
CA ILE A 60 9.60 9.82 -1.97
C ILE A 60 10.64 9.30 -0.97
N LEU A 61 11.21 8.13 -1.27
CA LEU A 61 12.28 7.52 -0.48
C LEU A 61 13.61 7.75 -1.21
N HIS A 62 14.49 8.51 -0.57
CA HIS A 62 15.83 8.81 -1.09
C HIS A 62 16.84 7.78 -0.60
N GLU A 63 16.76 7.41 0.68
CA GLU A 63 17.66 6.46 1.31
C GLU A 63 16.88 5.52 2.25
N PRO A 64 17.03 4.18 2.12
CA PRO A 64 17.65 3.51 0.97
C PRO A 64 16.94 3.86 -0.34
N SER A 65 17.64 3.88 -1.48
CA SER A 65 17.01 4.19 -2.76
C SER A 65 15.94 3.15 -3.11
N GLY A 66 14.77 3.61 -3.55
CA GLY A 66 13.70 2.75 -4.01
C GLY A 66 12.40 3.52 -4.18
N HIS A 67 11.39 2.85 -4.72
CA HIS A 67 10.05 3.40 -4.83
C HIS A 67 9.18 2.90 -3.69
N VAL A 68 8.41 3.83 -3.12
CA VAL A 68 7.46 3.54 -2.05
C VAL A 68 6.05 3.95 -2.43
N SER A 69 5.08 3.26 -1.84
CA SER A 69 3.67 3.62 -1.88
C SER A 69 3.03 3.24 -0.55
N ILE A 70 2.03 4.03 -0.15
CA ILE A 70 1.30 3.86 1.11
C ILE A 70 -0.18 4.00 0.79
N SER A 71 -1.00 3.07 1.28
CA SER A 71 -2.46 3.21 1.32
C SER A 71 -2.95 2.77 2.68
N HIS A 72 -4.07 3.31 3.14
CA HIS A 72 -4.69 2.91 4.39
C HIS A 72 -6.20 2.97 4.30
N THR A 73 -6.87 2.08 5.01
CA THR A 73 -8.34 1.98 5.02
C THR A 73 -8.78 1.45 6.38
N GLY A 74 -9.67 2.18 7.05
CA GLY A 74 -10.07 1.86 8.42
C GLY A 74 -8.86 1.71 9.35
N THR A 75 -8.63 0.49 9.84
CA THR A 75 -7.53 0.14 10.75
C THR A 75 -6.38 -0.60 10.07
N LEU A 76 -6.31 -0.57 8.74
CA LEU A 76 -5.25 -1.23 7.95
C LEU A 76 -4.38 -0.18 7.26
N LEU A 77 -3.06 -0.37 7.34
CA LEU A 77 -2.04 0.33 6.57
C LEU A 77 -1.33 -0.67 5.65
N ALA A 78 -1.29 -0.40 4.35
CA ALA A 78 -0.48 -1.08 3.37
C ALA A 78 0.70 -0.20 2.94
N LEU A 79 1.90 -0.77 2.91
CA LEU A 79 3.13 -0.12 2.48
C LEU A 79 3.77 -1.00 1.41
N ALA A 80 4.18 -0.44 0.29
CA ALA A 80 4.93 -1.16 -0.72
C ALA A 80 6.30 -0.52 -0.96
N HIS A 81 7.30 -1.35 -1.21
CA HIS A 81 8.65 -0.95 -1.59
C HIS A 81 9.15 -1.83 -2.75
N ALA A 82 9.70 -1.21 -3.79
CA ALA A 82 10.26 -1.91 -4.94
C ALA A 82 11.39 -1.09 -5.58
N ASP A 83 12.23 -1.75 -6.39
CA ASP A 83 13.30 -1.07 -7.14
C ASP A 83 12.77 -0.32 -8.38
N SER A 84 11.51 -0.56 -8.76
CA SER A 84 10.79 0.12 -9.83
C SER A 84 9.53 0.80 -9.30
N ALA A 85 8.95 1.71 -10.09
CA ALA A 85 7.71 2.40 -9.72
C ALA A 85 6.63 1.41 -9.23
N VAL A 86 6.11 1.67 -8.02
CA VAL A 86 5.11 0.82 -7.36
C VAL A 86 3.93 1.67 -6.86
N GLY A 87 2.73 1.13 -6.94
CA GLY A 87 1.53 1.67 -6.28
C GLY A 87 0.92 0.56 -5.42
N VAL A 88 0.48 0.89 -4.22
CA VAL A 88 -0.34 0.01 -3.40
C VAL A 88 -1.63 0.73 -3.08
N ASP A 89 -2.73 0.01 -3.20
CA ASP A 89 -4.01 0.44 -2.69
C ASP A 89 -4.63 -0.68 -1.86
N CYS A 90 -5.25 -0.32 -0.76
CA CYS A 90 -5.97 -1.26 0.08
C CYS A 90 -7.30 -0.62 0.48
N GLU A 91 -8.39 -1.37 0.28
CA GLU A 91 -9.73 -0.94 0.63
C GLU A 91 -10.41 -2.01 1.48
N MET A 92 -10.95 -1.61 2.64
CA MET A 92 -11.83 -2.49 3.40
C MET A 92 -13.10 -2.65 2.59
N ARG A 93 -13.55 -3.91 2.45
CA ARG A 93 -14.93 -4.19 2.06
C ARG A 93 -15.85 -3.49 3.08
N ARG A 94 -16.46 -2.38 2.66
CA ARG A 94 -17.49 -1.67 3.42
C ARG A 94 -18.86 -2.15 2.92
N ARG A 95 -19.90 -1.87 3.70
CA ARG A 95 -21.31 -2.09 3.33
C ARG A 95 -21.63 -1.51 1.94
N GLU A 96 -22.66 -2.06 1.30
CA GLU A 96 -23.32 -1.62 0.05
C GLU A 96 -22.87 -0.24 -0.43
N ARG A 97 -22.16 -0.21 -1.56
CA ARG A 97 -21.83 1.02 -2.28
C ARG A 97 -22.66 1.09 -3.56
N PRO A 98 -22.93 2.29 -4.09
CA PRO A 98 -23.58 2.43 -5.39
C PRO A 98 -22.56 2.15 -6.51
N TRP A 99 -22.11 0.90 -6.62
CA TRP A 99 -21.00 0.52 -7.49
C TRP A 99 -21.27 0.78 -8.97
N LEU A 100 -22.51 0.62 -9.42
CA LEU A 100 -22.91 0.96 -10.78
C LEU A 100 -22.75 2.47 -11.06
N GLU A 101 -23.15 3.33 -10.12
CA GLU A 101 -22.97 4.79 -10.26
C GLU A 101 -21.49 5.19 -10.26
N TRP A 102 -20.66 4.48 -9.50
CA TRP A 102 -19.22 4.74 -9.46
C TRP A 102 -18.54 4.26 -10.74
N ALA A 103 -18.93 3.09 -11.24
CA ALA A 103 -18.41 2.54 -12.48
C ALA A 103 -18.71 3.49 -13.64
N GLU A 104 -19.94 4.02 -13.74
CA GLU A 104 -20.31 4.99 -14.78
C GLU A 104 -19.39 6.23 -14.79
N ARG A 105 -18.97 6.69 -13.61
CA ARG A 105 -18.16 7.92 -13.46
C ARG A 105 -16.67 7.72 -13.63
N TYR A 106 -16.12 6.58 -13.19
CA TYR A 106 -14.68 6.41 -13.01
C TYR A 106 -14.07 5.25 -13.80
N PHE A 107 -14.87 4.30 -14.30
CA PHE A 107 -14.38 3.07 -14.88
C PHE A 107 -14.43 3.14 -16.40
N ALA A 108 -13.53 2.44 -17.08
CA ALA A 108 -13.60 2.29 -18.52
C ALA A 108 -14.85 1.49 -18.93
N PRO A 109 -15.39 1.66 -20.15
CA PRO A 109 -16.64 0.99 -20.54
C PRO A 109 -16.65 -0.54 -20.37
N TYR A 110 -15.51 -1.22 -20.60
CA TYR A 110 -15.42 -2.68 -20.41
C TYR A 110 -15.43 -3.08 -18.93
N GLU A 111 -14.96 -2.22 -18.03
CA GLU A 111 -14.96 -2.45 -16.58
C GLU A 111 -16.36 -2.22 -16.01
N GLN A 112 -17.13 -1.28 -16.57
CA GLN A 112 -18.53 -1.06 -16.21
C GLN A 112 -19.39 -2.31 -16.44
N GLY A 113 -19.22 -2.96 -17.60
CA GLY A 113 -19.89 -4.23 -17.89
C GLY A 113 -19.52 -5.33 -16.88
N ALA A 114 -18.24 -5.45 -16.53
CA ALA A 114 -17.78 -6.42 -15.54
C ALA A 114 -18.36 -6.17 -14.14
N VAL A 115 -18.54 -4.91 -13.73
CA VAL A 115 -19.21 -4.57 -12.46
C VAL A 115 -20.70 -4.92 -12.53
N ALA A 116 -21.38 -4.65 -13.64
CA ALA A 116 -22.81 -4.95 -13.79
C ALA A 116 -23.14 -6.45 -13.77
N GLU A 117 -22.19 -7.29 -14.18
CA GLU A 117 -22.33 -8.76 -14.21
C GLU A 117 -21.85 -9.44 -12.92
N ALA A 118 -21.26 -8.71 -11.97
CA ALA A 118 -20.75 -9.28 -10.73
C ALA A 118 -21.90 -9.70 -9.78
N GLU A 119 -21.74 -10.84 -9.10
CA GLU A 119 -22.75 -11.38 -8.15
C GLU A 119 -22.86 -10.54 -6.86
N ASP A 120 -21.79 -9.84 -6.50
CA ASP A 120 -21.67 -8.90 -5.37
C ASP A 120 -20.87 -7.70 -5.89
N PRO A 121 -21.50 -6.82 -6.69
CA PRO A 121 -20.85 -5.67 -7.31
C PRO A 121 -20.34 -4.70 -6.24
#